data_AF-A0A128EL71-F1
#
_entry.id   AF-A0A128EL71-F1
#
_cell.length_a   1.000
_cell.length_b   1.000
_cell.length_c   1.000
_cell.angle_alpha   90.00
_cell.angle_beta   90.00
_cell.angle_gamma   90.00
#
_symmetry.space_group_name_H-M   'P 1'
#
loop_
_entity.id
_entity.type
_entity.pdbx_description
1 polymer ?
#
loop_
_entity_poly.entity_id
_entity_poly.type
_entity_poly.pdbx_seq_one_letter_code
_entity_poly.pdbx_strand_id
1 'polypeptide(L)'
;MKNIIFPAVAICFATILNAANMPDMSAYDQMFNDLSKNRAGLSNEQINKLKSPFPTIKQVESIATESKPNSTVGNTLNAILIDRVKVNEKWYKVGDYIGSYRIMEIKSKSIILSNEENNMELKLNQGNQNVVITYK
;
A
#
# COMPACT_ATOMS: atom_id res chain seq x y z
N MET A 1 -21.08 -11.40 76.92
CA MET A 1 -20.00 -12.39 76.75
C MET A 1 -20.63 -13.78 76.69
N LYS A 2 -20.73 -14.37 75.49
CA LYS A 2 -20.67 -15.82 75.24
C LYS A 2 -20.75 -16.07 73.73
N ASN A 3 -19.72 -16.73 73.26
CA ASN A 3 -19.40 -17.09 71.89
C ASN A 3 -20.02 -18.47 71.62
N ILE A 4 -20.48 -18.76 70.40
CA ILE A 4 -20.61 -20.10 69.76
C ILE A 4 -20.92 -19.79 68.27
N ILE A 5 -19.94 -19.74 67.36
CA ILE A 5 -19.38 -20.85 66.54
C ILE A 5 -20.46 -21.69 65.82
N PHE A 6 -20.50 -21.50 64.49
CA PHE A 6 -21.24 -22.25 63.48
C PHE A 6 -21.08 -23.78 63.60
N PRO A 7 -22.07 -24.54 63.08
CA PRO A 7 -21.71 -25.47 62.01
C PRO A 7 -22.70 -25.49 60.85
N ALA A 8 -22.12 -25.46 59.65
CA ALA A 8 -22.44 -26.29 58.50
C ALA A 8 -23.92 -26.71 58.30
N VAL A 9 -24.64 -25.97 57.46
CA VAL A 9 -25.58 -26.60 56.53
C VAL A 9 -25.27 -26.08 55.14
N ALA A 10 -24.58 -26.93 54.39
CA ALA A 10 -24.31 -26.80 52.98
C ALA A 10 -25.64 -26.74 52.21
N ILE A 11 -26.04 -25.54 51.80
CA ILE A 11 -26.94 -25.37 50.67
C ILE A 11 -26.04 -25.31 49.45
N CYS A 12 -25.70 -26.49 48.95
CA CYS A 12 -25.09 -26.68 47.64
C CYS A 12 -25.93 -25.98 46.58
N PHE A 13 -25.34 -24.96 45.96
CA PHE A 13 -25.25 -24.80 44.52
C PHE A 13 -26.21 -25.69 43.71
N ALA A 14 -27.34 -25.12 43.31
CA ALA A 14 -28.09 -25.59 42.16
C ALA A 14 -28.45 -24.39 41.28
N THR A 15 -27.43 -23.65 40.83
CA THR A 15 -27.57 -22.88 39.60
C THR A 15 -27.54 -23.86 38.44
N ILE A 16 -28.68 -23.97 37.76
CA ILE A 16 -28.91 -24.82 36.61
C ILE A 16 -27.86 -24.53 35.53
N LEU A 17 -26.95 -25.48 35.33
CA LEU A 17 -26.06 -25.54 34.17
C LEU A 17 -26.90 -25.86 32.93
N ASN A 18 -27.32 -24.84 32.19
CA ASN A 18 -27.70 -25.04 30.78
C ASN A 18 -26.41 -25.02 29.94
N ALA A 19 -25.70 -26.14 29.92
CA ALA A 19 -24.52 -26.37 29.08
C ALA A 19 -24.84 -27.23 27.84
N ALA A 20 -26.11 -27.40 27.49
CA ALA A 20 -26.50 -28.08 26.27
C ALA A 20 -26.57 -27.05 25.13
N ASN A 21 -25.80 -27.28 24.06
CA ASN A 21 -25.65 -26.45 22.85
C ASN A 21 -24.54 -25.38 22.89
N MET A 22 -23.37 -25.72 23.40
CA MET A 22 -22.14 -25.04 22.97
C MET A 22 -21.64 -25.70 21.67
N PRO A 23 -21.24 -24.93 20.64
CA PRO A 23 -20.67 -25.49 19.41
C PRO A 23 -19.45 -26.35 19.77
N ASP A 24 -19.29 -27.49 19.10
CA ASP A 24 -18.11 -28.34 19.28
C ASP A 24 -16.88 -27.59 18.76
N MET A 25 -16.11 -27.05 19.71
CA MET A 25 -14.89 -26.29 19.44
C MET A 25 -13.65 -27.19 19.35
N SER A 26 -13.78 -28.51 19.58
CA SER A 26 -12.65 -29.44 19.58
C SER A 26 -11.92 -29.48 18.24
N ALA A 27 -12.63 -29.20 17.14
CA ALA A 27 -12.06 -29.06 15.80
C ALA A 27 -11.03 -27.91 15.69
N TYR A 28 -11.10 -26.90 16.56
CA TYR A 28 -10.20 -25.74 16.56
C TYR A 28 -9.06 -25.87 17.57
N ASP A 29 -9.12 -26.80 18.52
CA ASP A 29 -8.11 -26.96 19.57
C ASP A 29 -6.72 -27.19 18.98
N GLN A 30 -6.61 -28.00 17.91
CA GLN A 30 -5.35 -28.23 17.22
C GLN A 30 -4.82 -26.96 16.56
N MET A 31 -5.70 -26.18 15.90
CA MET A 31 -5.32 -24.91 15.27
C MET A 31 -4.82 -23.90 16.31
N PHE A 32 -5.50 -23.77 17.45
CA PHE A 32 -5.07 -22.88 18.53
C PHE A 32 -3.76 -23.34 19.16
N ASN A 33 -3.60 -24.64 19.37
CA ASN A 33 -2.36 -25.20 19.87
C ASN A 33 -1.19 -24.93 18.91
N ASP A 34 -1.39 -25.05 17.60
CA ASP A 34 -0.37 -24.72 16.61
C ASP A 34 -0.03 -23.23 16.58
N LEU A 35 -1.03 -22.36 16.74
CA LEU A 35 -0.83 -20.91 16.81
C LEU A 35 -0.13 -20.46 18.11
N SER A 36 -0.32 -21.19 19.21
CA SER A 36 0.29 -20.90 20.52
C SER A 36 1.77 -21.27 20.60
N LYS A 37 2.26 -22.11 19.70
CA LYS A 37 3.68 -22.48 19.66
C LYS A 37 4.52 -21.25 19.30
N ASN A 38 5.64 -21.07 20.00
CA ASN A 38 6.57 -19.99 19.69
C ASN A 38 7.09 -20.13 18.26
N ARG A 39 6.99 -19.06 17.46
CA ARG A 39 7.44 -19.07 16.07
C ARG A 39 8.93 -18.71 16.03
N ALA A 40 9.77 -19.71 15.85
CA ALA A 40 11.17 -19.48 15.51
C ALA A 40 11.26 -19.00 14.05
N GLY A 41 11.95 -17.88 13.84
CA GLY A 41 12.26 -17.39 12.49
C GLY A 41 13.26 -18.29 11.77
N LEU A 42 13.49 -18.02 10.49
CA LEU A 42 14.54 -18.67 9.71
C LEU A 42 15.92 -18.17 10.16
N SER A 43 16.93 -19.05 10.13
CA SER A 43 18.33 -18.65 10.33
C SER A 43 18.85 -17.82 9.14
N ASN A 44 19.93 -17.04 9.36
CA ASN A 44 20.54 -16.25 8.30
C ASN A 44 20.95 -17.10 7.07
N GLU A 45 21.43 -18.32 7.30
CA GLU A 45 21.77 -19.25 6.22
C GLU A 45 20.55 -19.68 5.41
N GLN A 46 19.41 -19.89 6.06
CA GLN A 46 18.16 -20.24 5.39
C GLN A 46 17.58 -19.04 4.65
N ILE A 47 17.65 -17.83 5.22
CA ILE A 47 17.20 -16.58 4.60
C ILE A 47 17.95 -16.33 3.29
N ASN A 48 19.28 -16.48 3.30
CA ASN A 48 20.11 -16.24 2.13
C ASN A 48 19.87 -17.24 0.98
N LYS A 49 19.29 -18.41 1.27
CA LYS A 49 18.92 -19.43 0.27
C LYS A 49 17.52 -19.20 -0.31
N LEU A 50 16.73 -18.27 0.23
CA LEU A 50 15.38 -18.01 -0.27
C LEU A 50 15.44 -17.38 -1.67
N LYS A 51 14.67 -17.95 -2.58
CA LYS A 51 14.41 -17.33 -3.89
C LYS A 51 13.37 -16.23 -3.73
N SER A 52 13.57 -15.12 -4.44
CA SER A 52 12.54 -14.07 -4.52
C SER A 52 11.23 -14.64 -5.08
N PRO A 53 10.08 -14.43 -4.39
CA PRO A 53 8.78 -14.84 -4.89
C PRO A 53 8.25 -13.89 -5.98
N PHE A 54 8.94 -12.78 -6.22
CA PHE A 54 8.53 -11.78 -7.20
C PHE A 54 9.22 -12.00 -8.54
N PRO A 55 8.52 -11.81 -9.67
CA PRO A 55 9.14 -11.88 -10.99
C PRO A 55 10.22 -10.81 -11.13
N THR A 56 11.41 -11.20 -11.58
CA THR A 56 12.47 -10.24 -11.91
C THR A 56 12.07 -9.50 -13.17
N ILE A 57 11.64 -8.25 -13.02
CA ILE A 57 11.46 -7.35 -14.15
C ILE A 57 12.87 -6.93 -14.58
N LYS A 58 13.30 -7.38 -15.76
CA LYS A 58 14.53 -6.86 -16.38
C LYS A 58 14.35 -5.36 -16.55
N GLN A 59 15.12 -4.56 -15.81
CA GLN A 59 15.18 -3.13 -16.08
C GLN A 59 15.64 -2.98 -17.52
N VAL A 60 14.77 -2.41 -18.36
CA VAL A 60 15.18 -1.91 -19.66
C VAL A 60 16.20 -0.83 -19.34
N GLU A 61 17.45 -1.05 -19.74
CA GLU A 61 18.52 -0.08 -19.63
C GLU A 61 18.00 1.23 -20.22
N SER A 62 17.82 2.23 -19.35
CA SER A 62 17.51 3.59 -19.76
C SER A 62 18.70 4.07 -20.57
N ILE A 63 18.61 4.00 -21.89
CA ILE A 63 19.54 4.65 -22.80
C ILE A 63 19.45 6.14 -22.49
N ALA A 64 20.46 6.64 -21.78
CA ALA A 64 20.69 8.06 -21.62
C ALA A 64 21.17 8.62 -22.96
N THR A 65 20.24 8.86 -23.90
CA THR A 65 20.53 9.68 -25.05
C THR A 65 20.30 11.14 -24.64
N GLU A 66 21.42 11.85 -24.52
CA GLU A 66 21.45 13.31 -24.53
C GLU A 66 20.75 13.81 -25.79
N SER A 67 19.58 14.42 -25.65
CA SER A 67 18.91 15.12 -26.75
C SER A 67 18.79 16.60 -26.44
N LYS A 68 19.45 17.41 -27.29
CA LYS A 68 19.29 18.85 -27.43
C LYS A 68 17.79 19.23 -27.52
N PRO A 69 17.41 20.43 -27.05
CA PRO A 69 16.02 20.83 -26.98
C PRO A 69 15.55 21.15 -28.40
N ASN A 70 14.58 20.40 -28.91
CA ASN A 70 13.87 20.84 -30.10
C ASN A 70 12.40 20.42 -30.05
N SER A 71 11.56 21.45 -30.11
CA SER A 71 10.13 21.44 -30.41
C SER A 71 9.21 20.68 -29.45
N THR A 72 8.34 21.44 -28.79
CA THR A 72 7.19 21.00 -27.97
C THR A 72 6.10 20.38 -28.83
N VAL A 73 6.42 19.35 -29.61
CA VAL A 73 5.47 18.58 -30.42
C VAL A 73 5.63 17.12 -30.00
N GLY A 74 4.72 16.63 -29.16
CA GLY A 74 4.68 15.22 -28.72
C GLY A 74 4.85 14.97 -27.22
N ASN A 75 4.81 15.99 -26.36
CA ASN A 75 4.86 15.77 -24.91
C ASN A 75 3.51 15.25 -24.40
N THR A 76 3.51 14.01 -23.90
CA THR A 76 2.34 13.37 -23.29
C THR A 76 2.54 13.28 -21.78
N LEU A 77 1.55 13.76 -21.01
CA LEU A 77 1.53 13.53 -19.56
C LEU A 77 1.03 12.11 -19.30
N ASN A 78 1.92 11.25 -18.81
CA ASN A 78 1.65 9.84 -18.57
C ASN A 78 1.12 9.58 -17.15
N ALA A 79 1.67 10.29 -16.15
CA ALA A 79 1.29 10.09 -14.75
C ALA A 79 1.56 11.33 -13.90
N ILE A 80 0.81 11.44 -12.80
CA ILE A 80 1.01 12.43 -11.74
C ILE A 80 1.03 11.66 -10.42
N LEU A 81 2.06 11.90 -9.60
CA LEU A 81 2.27 11.20 -8.34
C LEU A 81 2.74 12.21 -7.30
N ILE A 82 1.80 12.65 -6.45
CA ILE A 82 2.01 13.62 -5.37
C ILE A 82 2.64 14.92 -5.89
N ASP A 83 3.97 15.02 -5.86
CA ASP A 83 4.78 16.19 -6.21
C ASP A 83 5.55 16.02 -7.53
N ARG A 84 5.39 14.87 -8.20
CA ARG A 84 6.12 14.51 -9.41
C ARG A 84 5.20 14.17 -10.56
N VAL A 85 5.68 14.41 -11.77
CA VAL A 85 4.95 14.16 -13.01
C VAL A 85 5.81 13.39 -13.98
N LYS A 86 5.21 12.43 -14.67
CA LYS A 86 5.86 11.63 -15.70
C LYS A 86 5.46 12.14 -17.07
N VAL A 87 6.40 12.71 -17.80
CA VAL A 87 6.22 13.21 -19.17
C VAL A 87 7.20 12.50 -20.09
N ASN A 88 6.71 11.88 -21.16
CA ASN A 88 7.53 11.14 -22.14
C ASN A 88 8.54 10.19 -21.47
N GLU A 89 8.05 9.36 -20.55
CA GLU A 89 8.84 8.38 -19.78
C GLU A 89 9.80 8.94 -18.71
N LYS A 90 9.94 10.26 -18.56
CA LYS A 90 10.83 10.89 -17.57
C LYS A 90 10.05 11.54 -16.43
N TRP A 91 10.60 11.47 -15.22
CA TRP A 91 10.03 12.09 -14.03
C TRP A 91 10.57 13.50 -13.84
N TYR A 92 9.67 14.43 -13.53
CA TYR A 92 9.96 15.83 -13.29
C TYR A 92 9.23 16.31 -12.02
N LYS A 93 9.72 17.40 -11.43
CA LYS A 93 9.07 18.11 -10.31
C LYS A 93 8.78 19.57 -10.70
N VAL A 94 8.04 20.28 -9.84
CA VAL A 94 7.84 21.72 -9.98
C VAL A 94 9.18 22.44 -10.09
N GLY A 95 9.29 23.33 -11.07
CA GLY A 95 10.48 24.12 -11.36
C GLY A 95 11.43 23.50 -12.39
N ASP A 96 11.27 22.22 -12.73
CA ASP A 96 12.05 21.57 -13.80
C ASP A 96 11.58 22.03 -15.18
N TYR A 97 12.43 21.81 -16.20
CA TYR A 97 12.17 22.17 -17.58
C TYR A 97 11.85 20.95 -18.45
N ILE A 98 10.83 21.10 -19.29
CA ILE A 98 10.48 20.18 -20.38
C ILE A 98 10.66 20.95 -21.68
N GLY A 99 11.78 20.74 -22.37
CA GLY A 99 12.16 21.57 -23.52
C GLY A 99 12.38 23.01 -23.10
N SER A 100 11.67 23.95 -23.72
CA SER A 100 11.70 25.39 -23.39
C SER A 100 10.69 25.81 -22.32
N TYR A 101 9.87 24.90 -21.80
CA TYR A 101 8.82 25.22 -20.84
C TYR A 101 9.22 24.79 -19.42
N ARG A 102 8.95 25.65 -18.44
CA ARG A 102 9.10 25.35 -17.02
C ARG A 102 7.79 24.85 -16.42
N ILE A 103 7.87 23.83 -15.56
CA ILE A 103 6.72 23.36 -14.79
C ILE A 103 6.47 24.33 -13.64
N MET A 104 5.34 25.05 -13.68
CA MET A 104 4.96 26.01 -12.65
C MET A 104 4.10 25.39 -11.56
N GLU A 105 3.19 24.49 -11.95
CA GLU A 105 2.22 23.90 -11.04
C GLU A 105 1.85 22.49 -11.49
N ILE A 106 1.69 21.58 -10.52
CA ILE A 106 1.18 20.23 -10.72
C ILE A 106 -0.20 20.16 -10.09
N LYS A 107 -1.22 19.92 -10.91
CA LYS A 107 -2.60 19.69 -10.47
C LYS A 107 -2.89 18.20 -10.48
N SER A 108 -4.08 17.82 -10.00
CA SER A 108 -4.48 16.41 -9.91
C SER A 108 -4.61 15.72 -11.27
N LYS A 109 -4.93 16.46 -12.35
CA LYS A 109 -5.17 15.91 -13.70
C LYS A 109 -4.42 16.65 -14.81
N SER A 110 -3.63 17.66 -14.47
CA SER A 110 -2.92 18.47 -15.44
C SER A 110 -1.69 19.13 -14.83
N ILE A 111 -0.82 19.65 -15.68
CA ILE A 111 0.32 20.48 -15.28
C ILE A 111 0.26 21.81 -16.02
N ILE A 112 0.72 22.86 -15.36
CA ILE A 112 0.86 24.18 -15.97
C ILE A 112 2.32 24.39 -16.36
N LEU A 113 2.54 24.64 -17.64
CA LEU A 113 3.81 24.89 -18.27
C LEU A 113 3.88 26.36 -18.69
N SER A 114 4.99 27.03 -18.41
CA SER A 114 5.20 28.42 -18.83
C SER A 114 6.54 28.60 -19.51
N ASN A 115 6.57 29.44 -20.54
CA ASN A 115 7.79 30.02 -21.10
C ASN A 115 7.61 31.55 -21.17
N GLU A 116 8.63 32.30 -21.60
CA GLU A 116 8.62 33.75 -21.74
C GLU A 116 7.45 34.27 -22.62
N GLU A 117 7.02 33.47 -23.60
CA GLU A 117 5.98 33.88 -24.54
C GLU A 117 4.57 33.47 -24.11
N ASN A 118 4.40 32.26 -23.54
CA ASN A 118 3.09 31.64 -23.41
C ASN A 118 3.00 30.68 -22.21
N ASN A 119 1.77 30.54 -21.70
CA ASN A 119 1.39 29.52 -20.72
C ASN A 119 0.56 28.42 -21.42
N MET A 120 0.81 27.17 -21.08
CA MET A 120 0.14 26.00 -21.62
C MET A 120 -0.27 25.04 -20.50
N GLU A 121 -1.45 24.43 -20.62
CA GLU A 121 -1.88 23.35 -19.74
C GLU A 121 -1.75 22.00 -20.46
N LEU A 122 -0.97 21.09 -19.89
CA LEU A 122 -0.88 19.71 -20.37
C LEU A 122 -1.74 18.79 -19.49
N LYS A 123 -2.73 18.14 -20.10
CA LYS A 123 -3.69 17.28 -19.39
C LYS A 123 -3.24 15.82 -19.43
N LEU A 124 -3.56 15.09 -18.36
CA LEU A 124 -3.31 13.67 -18.27
C LEU A 124 -4.18 12.95 -19.33
N ASN A 125 -3.54 12.15 -20.20
CA ASN A 125 -4.30 11.34 -21.14
C ASN A 125 -5.14 10.34 -20.33
N GLN A 126 -6.46 10.48 -20.40
CA GLN A 126 -7.37 9.53 -19.76
C GLN A 126 -7.14 8.16 -20.40
N GLY A 127 -6.70 7.20 -19.58
CA GLY A 127 -6.59 5.81 -19.99
C GLY A 127 -7.96 5.20 -20.30
N ASN A 128 -7.97 3.89 -20.55
CA ASN A 128 -9.17 3.13 -20.89
C ASN A 128 -10.39 3.50 -20.02
N GLN A 129 -11.54 3.78 -20.65
CA GLN A 129 -12.80 4.18 -20.01
C GLN A 129 -13.31 3.17 -18.95
N ASN A 130 -12.77 1.96 -18.95
CA ASN A 130 -13.11 0.90 -17.99
C ASN A 130 -12.44 1.05 -16.61
N VAL A 131 -11.67 2.10 -16.36
CA VAL A 131 -11.02 2.34 -15.06
C VAL A 131 -11.48 3.68 -14.48
N VAL A 132 -12.29 3.62 -13.41
CA VAL A 132 -12.72 4.79 -12.65
C VAL A 132 -11.73 5.06 -11.52
N ILE A 133 -10.91 6.11 -11.66
CA ILE A 133 -10.01 6.57 -10.60
C ILE A 133 -10.82 7.43 -9.62
N THR A 134 -11.01 6.93 -8.40
CA THR A 134 -11.72 7.62 -7.31
C THR A 134 -10.73 8.03 -6.23
N TYR A 135 -10.87 9.23 -5.68
CA TYR A 135 -10.07 9.72 -4.54
C TYR A 135 -10.96 9.71 -3.28
N LYS A 136 -10.39 9.37 -2.12
CA LYS A 136 -11.05 9.46 -0.80
C LYS A 136 -10.72 10.78 -0.12
#